data_AF-A0A7L4NTJ0-F1
#
_entry.id   AF-A0A7L4NTJ0-F1
#
_cell.length_a   1.000
_cell.length_b   1.000
_cell.length_c   1.000
_cell.angle_alpha   90.00
_cell.angle_beta   90.00
_cell.angle_gamma   90.00
#
_symmetry.space_group_name_H-M   'P 1'
#
loop_
_entity.id
_entity.type
_entity.pdbx_description
1 polymer ?
#
loop_
_entity_poly.entity_id
_entity_poly.type
_entity_poly.pdbx_seq_one_letter_code
_entity_poly.pdbx_strand_id
1 'polypeptide(L)'
;THSMDFDDTWHPATHPSGAVLPALLAASQMLPPGTKPNGMDFLLAFNVGLEVQGRLMHFSSEAHNIPKRFHPPSVVGTMGSAAATAKLLSLSTSQCAHALGIAASLAGAPMANAATQAKPLHIGNATRLGFEAALLAARGMEANPLILDDIPGCSGFSVFYGVYQPKPLSAPSDHHEFLLEKQDIAFKRFPAHLGMHWVVDAALSVRNLFINYAGSFSPSLIRTIVLKIPVSKYINRPFPSSEHQARHSFQFNACTALLDGEVGLSSFAESSIQRQELRELLDKVVVEHPEDNV
;
A
#
# COMPACT_ATOMS: atom_id res chain seq x y z
N THR A 1 -8.87 7.85 1.93
CA THR A 1 -8.76 6.43 1.53
C THR A 1 -7.89 5.65 2.51
N HIS A 2 -6.69 6.14 2.86
CA HIS A 2 -5.71 5.37 3.65
C HIS A 2 -5.70 5.61 5.18
N SER A 3 -6.72 6.27 5.75
CA SER A 3 -6.72 6.68 7.18
C SER A 3 -6.61 5.51 8.16
N MET A 4 -7.21 4.38 7.80
CA MET A 4 -7.35 3.21 8.67
C MET A 4 -6.60 1.99 8.12
N ASP A 5 -5.74 2.19 7.12
CA ASP A 5 -5.07 1.09 6.41
C ASP A 5 -6.07 0.03 5.90
N PHE A 6 -7.19 0.49 5.30
CA PHE A 6 -8.31 -0.36 4.90
C PHE A 6 -8.60 -0.35 3.39
N ASP A 7 -7.83 0.45 2.65
CA ASP A 7 -7.83 0.45 1.21
C ASP A 7 -7.16 -0.82 0.64
N ASP A 8 -7.24 -0.90 -0.68
CA ASP A 8 -6.82 -2.03 -1.47
C ASP A 8 -5.30 -2.28 -1.40
N THR A 9 -4.86 -3.50 -1.70
CA THR A 9 -3.43 -3.85 -1.70
C THR A 9 -3.09 -4.69 -2.93
N TRP A 10 -1.97 -4.40 -3.57
CA TRP A 10 -1.56 -5.06 -4.82
C TRP A 10 -0.21 -5.76 -4.70
N HIS A 11 0.19 -6.47 -5.75
CA HIS A 11 1.50 -7.12 -5.86
C HIS A 11 2.21 -6.66 -7.14
N PRO A 12 3.47 -6.21 -7.07
CA PRO A 12 4.29 -5.99 -5.87
C PRO A 12 3.70 -4.95 -4.89
N ALA A 13 4.15 -4.96 -3.63
CA ALA A 13 3.40 -4.42 -2.49
C ALA A 13 3.15 -2.89 -2.54
N THR A 14 1.89 -2.48 -2.79
CA THR A 14 1.46 -1.08 -2.72
C THR A 14 -0.06 -0.96 -2.48
N HIS A 15 -0.56 0.26 -2.29
CA HIS A 15 -1.97 0.64 -2.17
C HIS A 15 -2.36 1.51 -3.38
N PRO A 16 -2.72 0.90 -4.52
CA PRO A 16 -2.63 1.59 -5.80
C PRO A 16 -3.79 2.55 -6.09
N SER A 17 -5.00 2.23 -5.64
CA SER A 17 -6.19 3.01 -5.99
C SER A 17 -6.26 4.33 -5.24
N GLY A 18 -5.78 4.34 -3.99
CA GLY A 18 -5.85 5.48 -3.08
C GLY A 18 -5.12 6.71 -3.62
N ALA A 19 -4.05 6.53 -4.38
CA ALA A 19 -3.28 7.62 -4.99
C ALA A 19 -3.94 8.18 -6.26
N VAL A 20 -4.66 7.35 -7.03
CA VAL A 20 -5.15 7.67 -8.37
C VAL A 20 -6.59 8.18 -8.38
N LEU A 21 -7.51 7.48 -7.70
CA LEU A 21 -8.94 7.81 -7.76
C LEU A 21 -9.25 9.26 -7.36
N PRO A 22 -8.73 9.78 -6.23
CA PRO A 22 -9.05 11.16 -5.83
C PRO A 22 -8.43 12.20 -6.76
N ALA A 23 -7.27 11.91 -7.37
CA ALA A 23 -6.61 12.81 -8.33
C ALA A 23 -7.45 12.96 -9.61
N LEU A 24 -8.02 11.86 -10.10
CA LEU A 24 -8.90 11.88 -11.27
C LEU A 24 -10.24 12.56 -10.99
N LEU A 25 -10.82 12.34 -9.81
CA LEU A 25 -12.04 13.05 -9.40
C LEU A 25 -11.80 14.56 -9.37
N ALA A 26 -10.69 15.01 -8.78
CA ALA A 26 -10.32 16.43 -8.74
C ALA A 26 -10.05 16.98 -10.15
N ALA A 27 -9.26 16.28 -10.97
CA ALA A 27 -8.96 16.70 -12.34
C ALA A 27 -10.23 16.80 -13.21
N SER A 28 -11.15 15.84 -13.11
CA SER A 28 -12.43 15.86 -13.82
C SER A 28 -13.32 17.03 -13.41
N GLN A 29 -13.30 17.42 -12.13
CA GLN A 29 -14.07 18.56 -11.63
C GLN A 29 -13.53 19.92 -12.09
N MET A 30 -12.23 20.01 -12.41
CA MET A 30 -11.63 21.24 -12.95
C MET A 30 -12.00 21.53 -14.40
N LEU A 31 -12.44 20.51 -15.14
CA LEU A 31 -12.73 20.65 -16.56
C LEU A 31 -14.05 21.41 -16.78
N PRO A 32 -14.10 22.32 -17.78
CA PRO A 32 -15.31 23.06 -18.12
C PRO A 32 -16.54 22.17 -18.35
N PRO A 33 -17.76 22.65 -18.02
CA PRO A 33 -18.99 21.99 -18.43
C PRO A 33 -19.00 21.78 -19.96
N GLY A 34 -19.01 20.52 -20.40
CA GLY A 34 -18.97 20.14 -21.82
C GLY A 34 -17.66 19.46 -22.29
N THR A 35 -16.58 19.55 -21.51
CA THR A 35 -15.31 18.86 -21.79
C THR A 35 -14.99 17.76 -20.77
N LYS A 36 -16.00 17.34 -19.99
CA LYS A 36 -15.82 16.32 -18.96
C LYS A 36 -15.59 14.95 -19.60
N PRO A 37 -14.63 14.16 -19.09
CA PRO A 37 -14.39 12.80 -19.56
C PRO A 37 -15.63 11.94 -19.32
N ASN A 38 -15.91 11.02 -20.24
CA ASN A 38 -16.93 10.00 -19.99
C ASN A 38 -16.37 8.90 -19.06
N GLY A 39 -17.20 7.92 -18.69
CA GLY A 39 -16.79 6.84 -17.80
C GLY A 39 -15.63 5.99 -18.34
N MET A 40 -15.56 5.78 -19.66
CA MET A 40 -14.47 5.02 -20.30
C MET A 40 -13.17 5.80 -20.29
N ASP A 41 -13.21 7.11 -20.54
CA ASP A 41 -12.02 7.98 -20.44
C ASP A 41 -11.46 7.98 -19.01
N PHE A 42 -12.36 8.02 -18.02
CA PHE A 42 -12.01 7.94 -16.60
C PHE A 42 -11.39 6.59 -16.24
N LEU A 43 -12.01 5.49 -16.66
CA LEU A 43 -11.50 4.14 -16.43
C LEU A 43 -10.14 3.93 -17.10
N LEU A 44 -9.95 4.46 -18.31
CA LEU A 44 -8.67 4.39 -19.00
C LEU A 44 -7.58 5.15 -18.21
N ALA A 45 -7.86 6.38 -17.80
CA ALA A 45 -6.91 7.17 -17.00
C ALA A 45 -6.60 6.50 -15.65
N PHE A 46 -7.60 5.90 -15.01
CA PHE A 46 -7.42 5.14 -13.78
C PHE A 46 -6.50 3.94 -13.98
N ASN A 47 -6.77 3.12 -14.99
CA ASN A 47 -5.95 1.95 -15.31
C ASN A 47 -4.52 2.33 -15.74
N VAL A 48 -4.33 3.44 -16.45
CA VAL A 48 -2.98 3.96 -16.75
C VAL A 48 -2.21 4.30 -15.48
N GLY A 49 -2.85 4.93 -14.49
CA GLY A 49 -2.22 5.23 -13.20
C GLY A 49 -1.82 3.98 -12.41
N LEU A 50 -2.64 2.94 -12.44
CA LEU A 50 -2.32 1.64 -11.84
C LEU A 50 -1.19 0.93 -12.60
N GLU A 51 -1.27 0.91 -13.92
CA GLU A 51 -0.26 0.30 -14.79
C GLU A 51 1.13 0.90 -14.56
N VAL A 52 1.24 2.23 -14.53
CA VAL A 52 2.51 2.92 -14.25
C VAL A 52 3.05 2.54 -12.87
N GLN A 53 2.19 2.47 -11.85
CA GLN A 53 2.63 2.03 -10.51
C GLN A 53 3.21 0.62 -10.53
N GLY A 54 2.49 -0.32 -11.12
CA GLY A 54 2.90 -1.72 -11.17
C GLY A 54 4.20 -1.90 -11.96
N ARG A 55 4.32 -1.26 -13.13
CA ARG A 55 5.53 -1.35 -13.96
C ARG A 55 6.76 -0.81 -13.25
N LEU A 56 6.64 0.33 -12.57
CA LEU A 56 7.73 0.90 -11.78
C LEU A 56 8.14 0.00 -10.60
N MET A 57 7.18 -0.66 -9.95
CA MET A 57 7.50 -1.65 -8.91
C MET A 57 8.28 -2.84 -9.46
N HIS A 58 8.03 -3.27 -10.70
CA HIS A 58 8.78 -4.36 -11.34
C HIS A 58 10.22 -3.98 -11.76
N PHE A 59 10.63 -2.72 -11.58
CA PHE A 59 12.02 -2.32 -11.79
C PHE A 59 12.94 -2.78 -10.65
N SER A 60 12.41 -3.40 -9.60
CA SER A 60 13.22 -4.00 -8.55
C SER A 60 12.61 -5.29 -8.03
N SER A 61 13.43 -6.34 -7.89
CA SER A 61 13.01 -7.55 -7.18
C SER A 61 12.69 -7.29 -5.71
N GLU A 62 13.29 -6.25 -5.10
CA GLU A 62 13.06 -5.92 -3.69
C GLU A 62 11.61 -5.48 -3.41
N ALA A 63 10.92 -4.94 -4.42
CA ALA A 63 9.56 -4.45 -4.34
C ALA A 63 8.52 -5.58 -4.12
N HIS A 64 8.90 -6.83 -4.41
CA HIS A 64 8.07 -8.02 -4.18
C HIS A 64 8.01 -8.39 -2.69
N ASN A 65 8.93 -7.84 -1.88
CA ASN A 65 9.02 -8.08 -0.45
C ASN A 65 8.50 -6.88 0.34
N ILE A 66 8.37 -7.09 1.65
CA ILE A 66 8.00 -6.04 2.59
C ILE A 66 9.01 -4.87 2.53
N PRO A 67 8.55 -3.61 2.34
CA PRO A 67 9.44 -2.47 2.12
C PRO A 67 10.30 -2.14 3.34
N LYS A 68 11.57 -1.80 3.11
CA LYS A 68 12.57 -1.55 4.16
C LYS A 68 12.97 -0.08 4.32
N ARG A 69 12.88 0.74 3.26
CA ARG A 69 13.38 2.12 3.21
C ARG A 69 12.26 3.13 3.02
N PHE A 70 11.71 3.19 1.81
CA PHE A 70 10.60 4.07 1.45
C PHE A 70 9.26 3.33 1.47
N HIS A 71 8.19 4.05 1.77
CA HIS A 71 6.83 3.52 1.68
C HIS A 71 6.38 3.52 0.21
N PRO A 72 6.15 2.36 -0.43
CA PRO A 72 5.90 2.28 -1.87
C PRO A 72 4.81 3.20 -2.39
N PRO A 73 3.66 3.40 -1.72
CA PRO A 73 2.64 4.32 -2.22
C PRO A 73 3.07 5.78 -2.30
N SER A 74 4.05 6.22 -1.50
CA SER A 74 4.62 7.58 -1.64
C SER A 74 5.59 7.72 -2.81
N VAL A 75 6.10 6.59 -3.32
CA VAL A 75 7.04 6.53 -4.44
C VAL A 75 6.25 6.34 -5.72
N VAL A 76 5.71 5.14 -5.94
CA VAL A 76 5.02 4.81 -7.18
C VAL A 76 3.63 5.44 -7.25
N GLY A 77 2.94 5.64 -6.13
CA GLY A 77 1.62 6.28 -6.13
C GLY A 77 1.66 7.72 -6.64
N THR A 78 2.73 8.46 -6.34
CA THR A 78 2.96 9.82 -6.87
C THR A 78 3.09 9.79 -8.39
N MET A 79 3.82 8.80 -8.92
CA MET A 79 3.98 8.58 -10.37
C MET A 79 2.67 8.16 -11.03
N GLY A 80 1.91 7.26 -10.39
CA GLY A 80 0.60 6.82 -10.87
C GLY A 80 -0.43 7.95 -10.91
N SER A 81 -0.44 8.80 -9.89
CA SER A 81 -1.27 10.01 -9.86
C SER A 81 -0.91 10.97 -11.01
N ALA A 82 0.39 11.24 -11.23
CA ALA A 82 0.84 12.08 -12.35
C ALA A 82 0.45 11.50 -13.71
N ALA A 83 0.67 10.20 -13.92
CA ALA A 83 0.32 9.52 -15.17
C ALA A 83 -1.18 9.53 -15.44
N ALA A 84 -2.00 9.24 -14.43
CA ALA A 84 -3.46 9.24 -14.54
C ALA A 84 -3.99 10.64 -14.86
N THR A 85 -3.53 11.67 -14.14
CA THR A 85 -3.93 13.05 -14.40
C THR A 85 -3.46 13.52 -15.78
N ALA A 86 -2.23 13.23 -16.18
CA ALA A 86 -1.72 13.55 -17.51
C ALA A 86 -2.55 12.89 -18.62
N LYS A 87 -2.95 11.62 -18.42
CA LYS A 87 -3.82 10.90 -19.36
C LYS A 87 -5.20 11.53 -19.45
N LEU A 88 -5.83 11.86 -18.31
CA LEU A 88 -7.16 12.47 -18.29
C LEU A 88 -7.18 13.86 -18.96
N LEU A 89 -6.12 14.64 -18.76
CA LEU A 89 -5.95 15.97 -19.36
C LEU A 89 -5.44 15.93 -20.80
N SER A 90 -5.27 14.74 -21.39
CA SER A 90 -4.79 14.55 -22.76
C SER A 90 -3.48 15.29 -23.04
N LEU A 91 -2.53 15.24 -22.10
CA LEU A 91 -1.22 15.85 -22.28
C LEU A 91 -0.44 15.17 -23.42
N SER A 92 0.42 15.94 -24.09
CA SER A 92 1.32 15.40 -25.10
C SER A 92 2.35 14.44 -24.49
N THR A 93 2.95 13.56 -25.30
CA THR A 93 3.98 12.61 -24.85
C THR A 93 5.13 13.32 -24.12
N SER A 94 5.57 14.48 -24.61
CA SER A 94 6.61 15.29 -23.95
C SER A 94 6.18 15.77 -22.57
N GLN A 95 4.95 16.31 -22.45
CA GLN A 95 4.40 16.73 -21.17
C GLN A 95 4.19 15.56 -20.20
N CYS A 96 3.80 14.38 -20.69
CA CYS A 96 3.73 13.17 -19.87
C CYS A 96 5.11 12.79 -19.29
N ALA A 97 6.16 12.85 -20.10
CA ALA A 97 7.53 12.58 -19.64
C ALA A 97 7.96 13.60 -18.56
N HIS A 98 7.70 14.89 -18.79
CA HIS A 98 7.99 15.92 -17.79
C HIS A 98 7.15 15.79 -16.52
N ALA A 99 5.87 15.40 -16.62
CA ALA A 99 5.02 15.14 -15.46
C ALA A 99 5.62 14.04 -14.56
N LEU A 100 6.12 12.95 -15.16
CA LEU A 100 6.82 11.89 -14.42
C LEU A 100 8.15 12.39 -13.83
N GLY A 101 8.92 13.20 -14.57
CA GLY A 101 10.15 13.84 -14.08
C GLY A 101 9.94 14.72 -12.85
N ILE A 102 8.90 15.56 -12.88
CA ILE A 102 8.52 16.42 -11.74
C ILE A 102 8.03 15.55 -10.58
N ALA A 103 7.15 14.58 -10.86
CA ALA A 103 6.60 13.68 -9.84
C ALA A 103 7.69 12.90 -9.09
N ALA A 104 8.73 12.44 -9.78
CA ALA A 104 9.87 11.75 -9.16
C ALA A 104 10.60 12.63 -8.13
N SER A 105 10.69 13.95 -8.38
CA SER A 105 11.31 14.92 -7.46
C SER A 105 10.46 15.18 -6.21
N LEU A 106 9.16 14.90 -6.28
CA LEU A 106 8.20 15.09 -5.19
C LEU A 106 7.94 13.78 -4.41
N ALA A 107 8.44 12.66 -4.90
CA ALA A 107 8.13 11.33 -4.39
C ALA A 107 9.00 10.94 -3.18
N GLY A 108 8.50 9.98 -2.39
CA GLY A 108 9.24 9.31 -1.34
C GLY A 108 8.93 9.79 0.08
N ALA A 109 8.56 8.83 0.93
CA ALA A 109 8.39 8.99 2.37
C ALA A 109 9.02 7.79 3.10
N PRO A 110 9.77 7.99 4.19
CA PRO A 110 10.37 6.89 4.94
C PRO A 110 9.34 5.95 5.58
N MET A 111 9.70 4.66 5.69
CA MET A 111 8.88 3.64 6.36
C MET A 111 8.66 3.87 7.86
N ALA A 112 9.45 4.74 8.51
CA ALA A 112 9.36 4.99 9.95
C ALA A 112 7.96 5.46 10.40
N ASN A 113 7.24 6.15 9.52
CA ASN A 113 5.88 6.64 9.81
C ASN A 113 4.77 5.61 9.53
N ALA A 114 5.09 4.40 9.07
CA ALA A 114 4.09 3.40 8.65
C ALA A 114 3.10 3.02 9.75
N ALA A 115 3.52 2.98 11.02
CA ALA A 115 2.63 2.65 12.15
C ALA A 115 2.26 3.88 12.99
N THR A 116 2.24 5.06 12.37
CA THR A 116 1.90 6.33 13.02
C THR A 116 0.70 6.98 12.33
N GLN A 117 0.17 8.03 12.94
CA GLN A 117 -0.90 8.85 12.36
C GLN A 117 -0.47 9.57 11.07
N ALA A 118 0.83 9.62 10.75
CA ALA A 118 1.33 10.22 9.52
C ALA A 118 1.22 9.30 8.28
N LYS A 119 1.08 7.96 8.44
CA LYS A 119 0.99 7.02 7.30
C LYS A 119 -0.06 7.43 6.25
N PRO A 120 -1.30 7.83 6.63
CA PRO A 120 -2.32 8.20 5.65
C PRO A 120 -1.91 9.38 4.75
N LEU A 121 -1.05 10.28 5.26
CA LEU A 121 -0.53 11.40 4.47
C LEU A 121 0.36 10.95 3.33
N HIS A 122 0.94 9.74 3.37
CA HIS A 122 1.74 9.23 2.25
C HIS A 122 0.89 9.07 0.99
N ILE A 123 -0.33 8.52 1.12
CA ILE A 123 -1.29 8.42 0.00
C ILE A 123 -1.85 9.80 -0.37
N GLY A 124 -2.22 10.61 0.64
CA GLY A 124 -2.73 11.95 0.38
C GLY A 124 -1.72 12.83 -0.38
N ASN A 125 -0.44 12.77 -0.02
CA ASN A 125 0.63 13.45 -0.74
C ASN A 125 0.90 12.82 -2.10
N ALA A 126 0.89 11.50 -2.24
CA ALA A 126 1.02 10.86 -3.54
C ALA A 126 -0.03 11.36 -4.55
N THR A 127 -1.30 11.41 -4.12
CA THR A 127 -2.39 12.01 -4.89
C THR A 127 -2.12 13.48 -5.22
N ARG A 128 -1.82 14.30 -4.22
CA ARG A 128 -1.67 15.76 -4.40
C ARG A 128 -0.48 16.10 -5.29
N LEU A 129 0.67 15.48 -5.02
CA LEU A 129 1.95 15.81 -5.66
C LEU A 129 2.02 15.29 -7.09
N GLY A 130 1.45 14.10 -7.37
CA GLY A 130 1.37 13.61 -8.75
C GLY A 130 0.44 14.46 -9.61
N PHE A 131 -0.74 14.80 -9.08
CA PHE A 131 -1.65 15.74 -9.70
C PHE A 131 -0.99 17.10 -9.97
N GLU A 132 -0.29 17.67 -8.98
CA GLU A 132 0.46 18.93 -9.12
C GLU A 132 1.53 18.84 -10.21
N ALA A 133 2.29 17.74 -10.27
CA ALA A 133 3.30 17.50 -11.29
C ALA A 133 2.71 17.50 -12.72
N ALA A 134 1.55 16.85 -12.91
CA ALA A 134 0.87 16.85 -14.20
C ALA A 134 0.39 18.25 -14.60
N LEU A 135 -0.13 19.04 -13.66
CA LEU A 135 -0.54 20.43 -13.93
C LEU A 135 0.64 21.35 -14.27
N LEU A 136 1.77 21.18 -13.58
CA LEU A 136 3.00 21.93 -13.87
C LEU A 136 3.51 21.61 -15.28
N ALA A 137 3.57 20.33 -15.64
CA ALA A 137 3.95 19.91 -16.99
C ALA A 137 2.96 20.41 -18.06
N ALA A 138 1.65 20.43 -17.76
CA ALA A 138 0.63 21.00 -18.64
C ALA A 138 0.86 22.50 -18.93
N ARG A 139 1.54 23.21 -18.02
CA ARG A 139 1.92 24.63 -18.15
C ARG A 139 3.32 24.84 -18.71
N GLY A 140 3.99 23.77 -19.17
CA GLY A 140 5.29 23.84 -19.81
C GLY A 140 6.48 23.78 -18.86
N MET A 141 6.28 23.36 -17.60
CA MET A 141 7.42 23.04 -16.73
C MET A 141 8.11 21.77 -17.24
N GLU A 142 9.42 21.86 -17.42
CA GLU A 142 10.27 20.76 -17.89
C GLU A 142 11.00 20.09 -16.72
N ALA A 143 11.30 18.80 -16.89
CA ALA A 143 12.12 17.99 -16.00
C ALA A 143 12.92 16.98 -16.84
N ASN A 144 13.86 16.26 -16.22
CA ASN A 144 14.70 15.28 -16.92
C ASN A 144 13.82 14.20 -17.59
N PRO A 145 13.79 14.09 -18.93
CA PRO A 145 12.95 13.10 -19.62
C PRO A 145 13.47 11.67 -19.45
N LEU A 146 14.70 11.49 -18.98
CA LEU A 146 15.36 10.21 -18.72
C LEU A 146 15.33 9.83 -17.23
N ILE A 147 14.38 10.38 -16.47
CA ILE A 147 14.31 10.21 -15.00
C ILE A 147 14.15 8.75 -14.57
N LEU A 148 13.62 7.87 -15.44
CA LEU A 148 13.38 6.47 -15.16
C LEU A 148 14.52 5.56 -15.68
N ASP A 149 15.48 6.12 -16.39
CA ASP A 149 16.56 5.37 -17.03
C ASP A 149 17.74 5.21 -16.07
N ASP A 150 18.37 4.03 -16.13
CA ASP A 150 19.62 3.74 -15.43
C ASP A 150 20.80 3.89 -16.40
N ILE A 151 21.22 5.14 -16.61
CA ILE A 151 22.26 5.50 -17.59
C ILE A 151 23.31 6.44 -16.97
N PRO A 152 24.55 6.45 -17.49
CA PRO A 152 25.59 7.36 -17.00
C PRO A 152 25.12 8.83 -16.99
N GLY A 153 25.31 9.51 -15.86
CA GLY A 153 24.93 10.91 -15.69
C GLY A 153 23.48 11.16 -15.26
N CYS A 154 22.65 10.10 -15.11
CA CYS A 154 21.31 10.20 -14.56
C CYS A 154 21.20 9.47 -13.21
N SER A 155 21.09 10.23 -12.11
CA SER A 155 20.70 9.68 -10.79
C SER A 155 19.21 9.91 -10.58
N GLY A 156 18.39 9.20 -11.35
CA GLY A 156 16.94 9.41 -11.39
C GLY A 156 16.18 8.61 -10.33
N PHE A 157 15.10 7.94 -10.76
CA PHE A 157 14.17 7.19 -9.90
C PHE A 157 14.81 5.99 -9.19
N SER A 158 16.01 5.58 -9.59
CA SER A 158 16.80 4.53 -8.94
C SER A 158 17.09 4.79 -7.47
N VAL A 159 17.09 6.06 -7.02
CA VAL A 159 17.34 6.45 -5.62
C VAL A 159 16.36 5.82 -4.62
N PHE A 160 15.17 5.43 -5.07
CA PHE A 160 14.15 4.81 -4.23
C PHE A 160 14.34 3.30 -4.04
N TYR A 161 15.23 2.69 -4.81
CA TYR A 161 15.45 1.24 -4.81
C TYR A 161 16.88 0.88 -4.40
N GLY A 162 17.05 -0.23 -3.67
CA GLY A 162 18.37 -0.80 -3.39
C GLY A 162 19.00 -1.47 -4.60
N VAL A 163 18.18 -2.11 -5.43
CA VAL A 163 18.57 -2.67 -6.75
C VAL A 163 17.59 -2.14 -7.78
N TYR A 164 18.07 -1.44 -8.81
CA TYR A 164 17.23 -0.85 -9.85
C TYR A 164 17.56 -1.46 -11.21
N GLN A 165 16.54 -1.95 -11.90
CA GLN A 165 16.63 -2.65 -13.18
C GLN A 165 15.44 -2.23 -14.05
N PRO A 166 15.45 -0.99 -14.59
CA PRO A 166 14.36 -0.51 -15.41
C PRO A 166 14.25 -1.34 -16.68
N LYS A 167 13.00 -1.51 -17.15
CA LYS A 167 12.70 -2.22 -18.40
C LYS A 167 11.84 -1.33 -19.28
N PRO A 168 12.20 -1.20 -20.58
CA PRO A 168 11.36 -0.46 -21.50
C PRO A 168 10.00 -1.14 -21.62
N LEU A 169 8.95 -0.35 -21.76
CA LEU A 169 7.66 -0.86 -22.23
C LEU A 169 7.79 -1.09 -23.74
N SER A 170 7.27 -2.23 -24.20
CA SER A 170 7.15 -2.51 -25.63
C SER A 170 6.36 -1.39 -26.30
N ALA A 171 6.71 -1.06 -27.55
CA ALA A 171 5.87 -0.17 -28.35
C ALA A 171 4.44 -0.73 -28.37
N PRO A 172 3.40 0.13 -28.30
CA PRO A 172 2.02 -0.33 -28.28
C PRO A 172 1.75 -1.13 -29.56
N SER A 173 1.62 -2.45 -29.40
CA SER A 173 0.92 -3.29 -30.37
C SER A 173 -0.57 -3.20 -30.09
N ASP A 174 -1.40 -3.76 -30.97
CA ASP A 174 -2.85 -3.84 -30.75
C ASP A 174 -3.24 -4.66 -29.49
N HIS A 175 -2.26 -5.24 -28.78
CA HIS A 175 -2.44 -6.11 -27.63
C HIS A 175 -1.49 -5.75 -26.47
N HIS A 176 -1.60 -4.52 -25.93
CA HIS A 176 -1.02 -4.23 -24.62
C HIS A 176 -1.81 -4.96 -23.53
N GLU A 177 -1.15 -5.81 -22.78
CA GLU A 177 -1.72 -6.52 -21.65
C GLU A 177 -1.43 -5.74 -20.36
N PHE A 178 -2.49 -5.32 -19.67
CA PHE A 178 -2.38 -4.63 -18.39
C PHE A 178 -1.97 -5.59 -17.29
N LEU A 179 -1.16 -5.12 -16.35
CA LEU A 179 -0.75 -5.95 -15.20
C LEU A 179 -1.97 -6.44 -14.39
N LEU A 180 -3.03 -5.63 -14.31
CA LEU A 180 -4.26 -5.95 -13.59
C LEU A 180 -5.00 -7.17 -14.19
N GLU A 181 -4.78 -7.49 -15.46
CA GLU A 181 -5.37 -8.70 -16.09
C GLU A 181 -4.73 -9.99 -15.58
N LYS A 182 -3.50 -9.92 -15.04
CA LYS A 182 -2.74 -11.08 -14.55
C LYS A 182 -2.56 -11.09 -13.03
N GLN A 183 -2.69 -9.94 -12.40
CA GLN A 183 -2.47 -9.77 -10.98
C GLN A 183 -3.62 -8.95 -10.41
N ASP A 184 -4.54 -9.62 -9.73
CA ASP A 184 -5.66 -8.96 -9.08
C ASP A 184 -5.24 -8.28 -7.76
N ILE A 185 -6.14 -7.46 -7.24
CA ILE A 185 -5.98 -6.64 -6.03
C ILE A 185 -6.65 -7.34 -4.84
N ALA A 186 -5.98 -7.32 -3.69
CA ALA A 186 -6.54 -7.80 -2.44
C ALA A 186 -7.41 -6.72 -1.78
N PHE A 187 -8.65 -7.10 -1.43
CA PHE A 187 -9.54 -6.30 -0.59
C PHE A 187 -9.49 -6.76 0.86
N LYS A 188 -9.27 -5.81 1.77
CA LYS A 188 -9.18 -6.08 3.20
C LYS A 188 -10.57 -6.31 3.78
N ARG A 189 -10.67 -7.24 4.74
CA ARG A 189 -11.89 -7.54 5.49
C ARG A 189 -12.01 -6.73 6.78
N PHE A 190 -10.87 -6.32 7.34
CA PHE A 190 -10.79 -5.45 8.50
C PHE A 190 -9.62 -4.45 8.33
N PRO A 191 -9.69 -3.28 8.99
CA PRO A 191 -8.76 -2.16 8.76
C PRO A 191 -7.38 -2.38 9.40
N ALA A 192 -6.58 -3.27 8.85
CA ALA A 192 -5.22 -3.53 9.33
C ALA A 192 -4.27 -3.85 8.18
N HIS A 193 -2.97 -3.93 8.51
CA HIS A 193 -1.97 -4.36 7.56
C HIS A 193 -2.36 -5.72 6.95
N LEU A 194 -2.13 -5.91 5.64
CA LEU A 194 -2.63 -7.10 4.94
C LEU A 194 -2.10 -8.39 5.59
N GLY A 195 -0.84 -8.39 6.04
CA GLY A 195 -0.23 -9.49 6.82
C GLY A 195 -1.05 -9.96 8.03
N MET A 196 -1.85 -9.08 8.65
CA MET A 196 -2.70 -9.44 9.78
C MET A 196 -3.84 -10.37 9.38
N HIS A 197 -4.27 -10.33 8.11
CA HIS A 197 -5.38 -11.14 7.62
C HIS A 197 -5.07 -12.63 7.69
N TRP A 198 -3.84 -13.05 7.36
CA TRP A 198 -3.38 -14.43 7.55
C TRP A 198 -3.35 -14.84 9.02
N VAL A 199 -2.87 -13.95 9.90
CA VAL A 199 -2.79 -14.24 11.33
C VAL A 199 -4.17 -14.37 11.96
N VAL A 200 -5.11 -13.50 11.59
CA VAL A 200 -6.50 -13.58 12.06
C VAL A 200 -7.18 -14.84 11.55
N ASP A 201 -7.02 -15.18 10.27
CA ASP A 201 -7.62 -16.39 9.70
C ASP A 201 -7.14 -17.68 10.41
N ALA A 202 -5.83 -17.78 10.66
CA ALA A 202 -5.26 -18.89 11.41
C ALA A 202 -5.72 -18.91 12.88
N ALA A 203 -5.76 -17.75 13.54
CA ALA A 203 -6.20 -17.62 14.92
C ALA A 203 -7.68 -18.03 15.10
N LEU A 204 -8.56 -17.61 14.20
CA LEU A 204 -9.98 -17.99 14.22
C LEU A 204 -10.17 -19.50 14.02
N SER A 205 -9.41 -20.09 13.10
CA SER A 205 -9.44 -21.54 12.88
C SER A 205 -9.02 -22.32 14.14
N VAL A 206 -7.91 -21.93 14.78
CA VAL A 206 -7.43 -22.55 16.03
C VAL A 206 -8.40 -22.31 17.19
N ARG A 207 -8.99 -21.11 17.29
CA ARG A 207 -10.01 -20.79 18.31
C ARG A 207 -11.19 -21.76 18.24
N ASN A 208 -11.71 -22.02 17.04
CA ASN A 208 -12.86 -22.92 16.87
C ASN A 208 -12.52 -24.35 17.29
N LEU A 209 -11.32 -24.85 16.94
CA LEU A 209 -10.84 -26.15 17.42
C LEU A 209 -10.73 -26.19 18.94
N PHE A 210 -10.20 -25.12 19.54
CA PHE A 210 -10.06 -25.03 21.00
C PHE A 210 -11.41 -25.02 21.71
N ILE A 211 -12.39 -24.23 21.23
CA ILE A 211 -13.74 -24.18 21.81
C ILE A 211 -14.45 -25.53 21.67
N ASN A 212 -14.31 -26.21 20.54
CA ASN A 212 -14.90 -27.54 20.36
C ASN A 212 -14.33 -28.58 21.34
N TYR A 213 -13.06 -28.43 21.75
CA TYR A 213 -12.40 -29.31 22.71
C TYR A 213 -12.67 -28.91 24.17
N ALA A 214 -12.55 -27.63 24.51
CA ALA A 214 -12.59 -27.11 25.88
C ALA A 214 -13.95 -26.52 26.29
N GLY A 215 -14.92 -26.43 25.38
CA GLY A 215 -16.26 -25.87 25.57
C GLY A 215 -16.33 -24.34 25.59
N SER A 216 -15.22 -23.65 25.88
CA SER A 216 -15.12 -22.19 25.87
C SER A 216 -13.67 -21.74 25.61
N PHE A 217 -13.50 -20.46 25.27
CA PHE A 217 -12.18 -19.84 25.22
C PHE A 217 -11.96 -18.99 26.48
N SER A 218 -10.84 -19.20 27.16
CA SER A 218 -10.41 -18.36 28.29
C SER A 218 -8.89 -18.18 28.25
N PRO A 219 -8.37 -16.94 28.41
CA PRO A 219 -6.94 -16.72 28.47
C PRO A 219 -6.21 -17.56 29.52
N SER A 220 -6.86 -17.89 30.63
CA SER A 220 -6.26 -18.69 31.72
C SER A 220 -5.90 -20.12 31.31
N LEU A 221 -6.55 -20.67 30.28
CA LEU A 221 -6.28 -22.00 29.75
C LEU A 221 -5.09 -22.01 28.77
N ILE A 222 -4.61 -20.84 28.36
CA ILE A 222 -3.52 -20.70 27.39
C ILE A 222 -2.19 -20.57 28.14
N ARG A 223 -1.22 -21.41 27.78
CA ARG A 223 0.17 -21.31 28.24
C ARG A 223 1.01 -20.43 27.31
N THR A 224 0.94 -20.69 26.01
CA THR A 224 1.78 -20.05 24.98
C THR A 224 1.01 -19.96 23.67
N ILE A 225 1.23 -18.88 22.93
CA ILE A 225 0.77 -18.68 21.55
C ILE A 225 2.01 -18.54 20.69
N VAL A 226 2.22 -19.45 19.74
CA VAL A 226 3.36 -19.36 18.82
C VAL A 226 2.88 -18.83 17.47
N LEU A 227 3.38 -17.67 17.06
CA LEU A 227 3.11 -17.08 15.75
C LEU A 227 4.28 -17.34 14.82
N LYS A 228 4.06 -18.19 13.80
CA LYS A 228 5.01 -18.43 12.72
C LYS A 228 4.73 -17.45 11.58
N ILE A 229 5.53 -16.39 11.48
CA ILE A 229 5.26 -15.22 10.64
C ILE A 229 6.53 -14.74 9.93
N PRO A 230 6.42 -14.01 8.80
CA PRO A 230 7.59 -13.45 8.13
C PRO A 230 8.28 -12.40 8.99
N VAL A 231 9.57 -12.20 8.73
CA VAL A 231 10.36 -11.17 9.42
C VAL A 231 9.87 -9.79 9.03
N SER A 232 9.54 -8.95 10.01
CA SER A 232 9.25 -7.55 9.74
C SER A 232 9.60 -6.63 10.91
N LYS A 233 10.18 -5.47 10.58
CA LYS A 233 10.58 -4.44 11.55
C LYS A 233 9.45 -3.50 11.97
N TYR A 234 8.38 -3.37 11.18
CA TYR A 234 7.34 -2.37 11.45
C TYR A 234 5.98 -2.94 11.85
N ILE A 235 5.73 -4.25 11.62
CA ILE A 235 4.49 -4.94 12.03
C ILE A 235 4.67 -5.97 13.16
N ASN A 236 5.90 -6.18 13.62
CA ASN A 236 6.17 -6.94 14.84
C ASN A 236 6.09 -5.98 16.04
N ARG A 237 4.95 -5.97 16.74
CA ARG A 237 4.66 -5.03 17.83
C ARG A 237 3.96 -5.77 18.97
N PRO A 238 4.70 -6.29 19.96
CA PRO A 238 4.11 -7.17 20.97
C PRO A 238 3.09 -6.45 21.86
N PHE A 239 3.30 -5.17 22.15
CA PHE A 239 2.41 -4.39 23.02
C PHE A 239 2.07 -3.05 22.36
N PRO A 240 1.15 -3.02 21.37
CA PRO A 240 0.76 -1.77 20.74
C PRO A 240 0.00 -0.89 21.73
N SER A 241 0.34 0.40 21.76
CA SER A 241 -0.28 1.38 22.67
C SER A 241 -1.21 2.37 21.97
N SER A 242 -1.39 2.23 20.65
CA SER A 242 -2.23 3.12 19.85
C SER A 242 -2.93 2.36 18.73
N GLU A 243 -4.00 2.95 18.18
CA GLU A 243 -4.73 2.41 17.04
C GLU A 243 -3.79 2.04 15.88
N HIS A 244 -2.92 2.97 15.45
CA HIS A 244 -2.01 2.73 14.34
C HIS A 244 -0.99 1.62 14.61
N GLN A 245 -0.53 1.47 15.85
CA GLN A 245 0.34 0.35 16.23
C GLN A 245 -0.43 -0.97 16.23
N ALA A 246 -1.68 -1.00 16.71
CA ALA A 246 -2.52 -2.19 16.73
C ALA A 246 -2.85 -2.69 15.31
N ARG A 247 -3.10 -1.77 14.36
CA ARG A 247 -3.25 -2.08 12.92
C ARG A 247 -1.98 -2.72 12.29
N HIS A 248 -0.83 -2.59 12.95
CA HIS A 248 0.48 -3.09 12.54
C HIS A 248 1.09 -3.99 13.62
N SER A 249 0.29 -4.89 14.22
CA SER A 249 0.74 -5.81 15.26
C SER A 249 0.20 -7.21 15.01
N PHE A 250 1.07 -8.15 14.64
CA PHE A 250 0.70 -9.56 14.51
C PHE A 250 0.09 -10.10 15.81
N GLN A 251 0.73 -9.78 16.94
CA GLN A 251 0.36 -10.24 18.26
C GLN A 251 -1.04 -9.77 18.65
N PHE A 252 -1.31 -8.48 18.49
CA PHE A 252 -2.61 -7.89 18.80
C PHE A 252 -3.73 -8.53 17.98
N ASN A 253 -3.54 -8.68 16.67
CA ASN A 253 -4.59 -9.21 15.79
C ASN A 253 -4.83 -10.70 16.07
N ALA A 254 -3.79 -11.48 16.36
CA ALA A 254 -3.94 -12.88 16.81
C ALA A 254 -4.73 -12.97 18.12
N CYS A 255 -4.30 -12.24 19.15
CA CYS A 255 -4.93 -12.30 20.48
C CYS A 255 -6.35 -11.76 20.49
N THR A 256 -6.63 -10.71 19.71
CA THR A 256 -7.99 -10.18 19.51
C THR A 256 -8.89 -11.22 18.86
N ALA A 257 -8.42 -11.86 17.77
CA ALA A 257 -9.18 -12.91 17.10
C ALA A 257 -9.46 -14.11 18.02
N LEU A 258 -8.49 -14.53 18.83
CA LEU A 258 -8.66 -15.59 19.81
C LEU A 258 -9.68 -15.22 20.89
N LEU A 259 -9.57 -14.02 21.46
CA LEU A 259 -10.43 -13.55 22.54
C LEU A 259 -11.87 -13.32 22.08
N ASP A 260 -12.03 -12.57 20.99
CA ASP A 260 -13.34 -12.04 20.56
C ASP A 260 -14.03 -12.95 19.53
N GLY A 261 -13.27 -13.81 18.84
CA GLY A 261 -13.80 -14.61 17.73
C GLY A 261 -14.00 -13.83 16.44
N GLU A 262 -13.56 -12.57 16.39
CA GLU A 262 -13.57 -11.71 15.21
C GLU A 262 -12.55 -10.57 15.33
N VAL A 263 -12.26 -9.91 14.21
CA VAL A 263 -11.54 -8.63 14.18
C VAL A 263 -12.30 -7.68 13.26
N GLY A 264 -12.65 -6.51 13.77
CA GLY A 264 -13.44 -5.51 13.07
C GLY A 264 -13.01 -4.08 13.38
N LEU A 265 -13.83 -3.10 13.02
CA LEU A 265 -13.54 -1.67 13.25
C LEU A 265 -13.33 -1.37 14.74
N SER A 266 -14.23 -1.86 15.60
CA SER A 266 -14.23 -1.64 17.06
C SER A 266 -13.06 -2.31 17.77
N SER A 267 -12.42 -3.31 17.16
CA SER A 267 -11.25 -3.98 17.72
C SER A 267 -10.11 -3.00 17.96
N PHE A 268 -9.98 -1.96 17.14
CA PHE A 268 -8.87 -0.99 17.24
C PHE A 268 -9.18 0.23 18.11
N ALA A 269 -10.32 0.26 18.79
CA ALA A 269 -10.65 1.30 19.76
C ALA A 269 -9.70 1.23 20.98
N GLU A 270 -9.42 2.38 21.59
CA GLU A 270 -8.55 2.45 22.77
C GLU A 270 -8.99 1.51 23.90
N SER A 271 -10.30 1.45 24.17
CA SER A 271 -10.88 0.56 25.18
C SER A 271 -10.62 -0.92 24.87
N SER A 272 -10.65 -1.32 23.61
CA SER A 272 -10.36 -2.69 23.16
C SER A 272 -8.87 -3.04 23.29
N ILE A 273 -7.99 -2.07 23.00
CA ILE A 273 -6.53 -2.19 23.08
C ILE A 273 -6.05 -2.32 24.53
N GLN A 274 -6.71 -1.66 25.48
CA GLN A 274 -6.31 -1.61 26.89
C GLN A 274 -6.89 -2.74 27.76
N ARG A 275 -7.61 -3.71 27.18
CA ARG A 275 -8.21 -4.82 27.94
C ARG A 275 -7.16 -5.67 28.65
N GLN A 276 -7.47 -6.04 29.89
CA GLN A 276 -6.59 -6.87 30.71
C GLN A 276 -6.43 -8.28 30.13
N GLU A 277 -7.52 -8.87 29.65
CA GLU A 277 -7.54 -10.20 29.02
C GLU A 277 -6.70 -10.25 27.74
N LEU A 278 -6.69 -9.15 26.98
CA LEU A 278 -5.83 -9.01 25.82
C LEU A 278 -4.35 -8.96 26.25
N ARG A 279 -4.02 -8.17 27.26
CA ARG A 279 -2.67 -8.08 27.83
C ARG A 279 -2.16 -9.46 28.28
N GLU A 280 -3.00 -10.21 28.98
CA GLU A 280 -2.70 -11.56 29.44
C GLU A 280 -2.38 -12.53 28.30
N LEU A 281 -3.06 -12.41 27.15
CA LEU A 281 -2.74 -13.19 25.96
C LEU A 281 -1.44 -12.72 25.29
N LEU A 282 -1.23 -11.40 25.17
CA LEU A 282 -0.04 -10.82 24.55
C LEU A 282 1.24 -11.26 25.28
N ASP A 283 1.21 -11.35 26.61
CA ASP A 283 2.33 -11.85 27.43
C ASP A 283 2.71 -13.31 27.15
N LYS A 284 1.84 -14.05 26.46
CA LYS A 284 2.03 -15.47 26.10
C LYS A 284 2.47 -15.68 24.66
N VAL A 285 2.61 -14.59 23.89
CA VAL A 285 2.96 -14.67 22.47
C VAL A 285 4.47 -14.83 22.29
N VAL A 286 4.86 -15.85 21.53
CA VAL A 286 6.21 -16.07 21.02
C VAL A 286 6.15 -15.98 19.50
N VAL A 287 7.11 -15.28 18.90
CA VAL A 287 7.22 -15.14 17.44
C VAL A 287 8.35 -16.04 16.93
N GLU A 288 8.05 -16.82 15.90
CA GLU A 288 9.00 -17.65 15.16
C GLU A 288 9.01 -17.24 13.67
N HIS A 289 10.16 -17.37 13.03
CA HIS A 289 10.38 -16.99 11.63
C HIS A 289 10.88 -18.21 10.83
N PRO A 290 9.95 -18.96 10.20
CA PRO A 290 10.33 -20.09 9.34
C PRO A 290 11.21 -19.66 8.15
N GLU A 291 12.18 -20.49 7.77
CA GLU A 291 13.11 -20.20 6.66
C GLU A 291 12.43 -20.13 5.29
N ASP A 292 11.27 -20.76 5.14
CA ASP A 292 10.45 -20.76 3.92
C ASP A 292 9.51 -19.55 3.81
N ASN A 293 9.58 -18.61 4.77
CA ASN A 293 8.68 -17.46 4.90
C ASN A 293 9.48 -16.15 5.06
N VAL A 294 10.31 -15.82 4.06
CA VAL A 294 11.22 -14.66 4.04
C VAL A 294 10.61 -13.44 3.36
#